data_AF-A0A2R7KVU6-F1
#
_entry.id   AF-A0A2R7KVU6-F1
#
_cell.length_a   1.000
_cell.length_b   1.000
_cell.length_c   1.000
_cell.angle_alpha   90.00
_cell.angle_beta   90.00
_cell.angle_gamma   90.00
#
_symmetry.space_group_name_H-M   'P 1'
#
loop_
_entity.id
_entity.type
_entity.pdbx_description
1 polymer ?
#
loop_
_entity_poly.entity_id
_entity_poly.type
_entity_poly.pdbx_seq_one_letter_code
_entity_poly.pdbx_strand_id
1 'polypeptide(L)'
;FVSNNFAITAKAITVTATAGQSKVYGTADPTLAYDITSGGPLLSGDAFTGSLGRTAGENIGTTYAINQGTLSAGSNYTITFASNNFAITAKAITVTAAAGQSKVYGSADPTLAYTITSGGPLQTGDTFTGTLARAAGENIGTTYSINQGTLSAGSNYTITFVPDNFAITAKPITVTATAGQSKVYGSADPLLAYTITSGGPLKTGDAFTGALTRAAGENIGTTYAINQGTLSAGNNYTITFVPDNFAITAKPITVTATAGQSKVYGSTDPTFAYSIISGGTLQTGDAFTGSLERAAGENIGTTYAINQGTLSAGDNYNITFVSNNFAITAKAITVTATAGQSKVYGT
;
A
#
# COMPACT_ATOMS: atom_id res chain seq x y z
N PHE A 1 -94.44 -59.30 31.42
CA PHE A 1 -93.28 -58.50 31.86
C PHE A 1 -92.71 -57.78 30.65
N VAL A 2 -92.87 -56.46 30.57
CA VAL A 2 -92.14 -55.66 29.58
C VAL A 2 -90.78 -55.37 30.20
N SER A 3 -89.71 -55.95 29.66
CA SER A 3 -88.35 -55.64 30.12
C SER A 3 -88.00 -54.25 29.62
N ASN A 4 -87.96 -53.26 30.52
CA ASN A 4 -87.28 -52.01 30.23
C ASN A 4 -85.78 -52.27 30.28
N ASN A 5 -85.10 -52.17 29.13
CA ASN A 5 -83.65 -52.17 29.10
C ASN A 5 -83.12 -50.94 29.85
N PHE A 6 -82.31 -51.15 30.87
CA PHE A 6 -81.56 -50.09 31.52
C PHE A 6 -80.35 -49.72 30.64
N ALA A 7 -80.30 -48.48 30.18
CA ALA A 7 -79.18 -47.98 29.39
C ALA A 7 -78.22 -47.19 30.30
N ILE A 8 -76.97 -47.65 30.37
CA ILE A 8 -75.87 -46.87 30.96
C ILE A 8 -75.28 -46.01 29.84
N THR A 9 -75.28 -44.70 30.03
CA THR A 9 -74.66 -43.75 29.11
C THR A 9 -73.26 -43.37 29.59
N ALA A 10 -72.36 -43.09 28.65
CA ALA A 10 -71.02 -42.63 28.96
C ALA A 10 -71.06 -41.28 29.70
N LYS A 11 -70.20 -41.12 30.71
CA LYS A 11 -70.08 -39.87 31.47
C LYS A 11 -69.46 -38.80 30.58
N ALA A 12 -70.16 -37.69 30.38
CA ALA A 12 -69.64 -36.57 29.62
C ALA A 12 -68.60 -35.78 30.42
N ILE A 13 -67.43 -35.54 29.82
CA ILE A 13 -66.37 -34.70 30.37
C ILE A 13 -65.86 -33.73 29.31
N THR A 14 -65.42 -32.54 29.73
CA THR A 14 -64.69 -31.61 28.84
C THR A 14 -63.23 -31.63 29.21
N VAL A 15 -62.38 -31.88 28.22
CA VAL A 15 -60.92 -31.81 28.35
C VAL A 15 -60.43 -30.61 27.55
N THR A 16 -59.72 -29.70 28.20
CA THR A 16 -59.15 -28.50 27.56
C THR A 16 -57.65 -28.63 27.54
N ALA A 17 -57.02 -28.42 26.37
CA ALA A 17 -55.57 -28.32 26.30
C ALA A 17 -55.08 -27.14 27.14
N THR A 18 -54.00 -27.30 27.90
CA THR A 18 -53.43 -26.20 28.68
C THR A 18 -52.95 -25.08 27.74
N ALA A 19 -53.18 -23.82 28.08
CA ALA A 19 -52.76 -22.68 27.26
C ALA A 19 -51.24 -22.39 27.39
N GLY A 20 -50.66 -21.75 26.38
CA GLY A 20 -49.26 -21.27 26.43
C GLY A 20 -48.18 -22.34 26.16
N GLN A 21 -48.58 -23.52 25.70
CA GLN A 21 -47.64 -24.59 25.37
C GLN A 21 -46.80 -24.24 24.14
N SER A 22 -45.51 -24.52 24.19
CA SER A 22 -44.60 -24.14 23.11
C SER A 22 -43.33 -25.01 23.05
N LYS A 23 -42.56 -24.84 21.98
CA LYS A 23 -41.18 -25.33 21.87
C LYS A 23 -40.26 -24.32 21.19
N VAL A 24 -38.96 -24.62 21.18
CA VAL A 24 -37.97 -23.90 20.37
C VAL A 24 -37.86 -24.58 19.00
N TYR A 25 -37.68 -23.80 17.95
CA TYR A 25 -37.53 -24.32 16.59
C TYR A 25 -36.44 -25.40 16.49
N GLY A 26 -36.82 -26.54 15.92
CA GLY A 26 -35.95 -27.71 15.75
C GLY A 26 -35.66 -28.51 17.02
N THR A 27 -36.37 -28.25 18.13
CA THR A 27 -36.45 -29.21 19.25
C THR A 27 -37.63 -30.15 19.07
N ALA A 28 -37.62 -31.29 19.77
CA ALA A 28 -38.77 -32.19 19.81
C ALA A 28 -39.98 -31.50 20.46
N ASP A 29 -41.18 -31.95 20.10
CA ASP A 29 -42.42 -31.52 20.73
C ASP A 29 -42.43 -31.97 22.21
N PRO A 30 -42.86 -31.11 23.15
CA PRO A 30 -43.05 -31.52 24.53
C PRO A 30 -44.28 -32.42 24.65
N THR A 31 -44.39 -33.14 25.76
CA THR A 31 -45.66 -33.77 26.13
C THR A 31 -46.70 -32.69 26.38
N LEU A 32 -47.80 -32.74 25.61
CA LEU A 32 -48.85 -31.73 25.68
C LEU A 32 -49.78 -31.98 26.88
N ALA A 33 -49.94 -30.95 27.72
CA ALA A 33 -50.76 -30.96 28.92
C ALA A 33 -52.22 -30.58 28.63
N TYR A 34 -53.11 -31.08 29.48
CA TYR A 34 -54.54 -30.83 29.44
C TYR A 34 -55.17 -30.96 30.83
N ASP A 35 -56.35 -30.38 30.98
CA ASP A 35 -57.12 -30.39 32.21
C ASP A 35 -58.57 -30.78 31.93
N ILE A 36 -59.20 -31.50 32.86
CA ILE A 36 -60.65 -31.68 32.83
C ILE A 36 -61.29 -30.38 33.34
N THR A 37 -61.99 -29.67 32.47
CA THR A 37 -62.62 -28.38 32.81
C THR A 37 -64.10 -28.50 33.12
N SER A 38 -64.74 -29.62 32.76
CA SER A 38 -66.12 -29.92 33.18
C SER A 38 -66.39 -31.42 33.28
N GLY A 39 -67.40 -31.82 34.05
CA GLY A 39 -67.78 -33.23 34.26
C GLY A 39 -67.09 -33.91 35.46
N GLY A 40 -66.14 -33.22 36.11
CA GLY A 40 -65.41 -33.71 37.28
C GLY A 40 -64.37 -34.79 36.94
N PRO A 41 -63.58 -35.25 37.93
CA PRO A 41 -62.51 -36.22 37.70
C PRO A 41 -63.05 -37.56 37.16
N LEU A 42 -62.15 -38.34 36.56
CA LEU A 42 -62.43 -39.74 36.26
C LEU A 42 -62.70 -40.51 37.57
N LEU A 43 -63.53 -41.53 37.49
CA LEU A 43 -63.83 -42.41 38.61
C LEU A 43 -62.61 -43.27 38.97
N SER A 44 -62.59 -43.79 40.19
CA SER A 44 -61.47 -44.60 40.68
C SER A 44 -61.30 -45.86 39.82
N GLY A 45 -60.08 -46.09 39.33
CA GLY A 45 -59.74 -47.20 38.42
C GLY A 45 -59.73 -46.81 36.93
N ASP A 46 -60.32 -45.67 36.56
CA ASP A 46 -60.25 -45.14 35.21
C ASP A 46 -59.04 -44.20 35.02
N ALA A 47 -58.45 -44.19 33.82
CA ALA A 47 -57.32 -43.34 33.49
C ALA A 47 -57.39 -42.86 32.04
N PHE A 48 -56.75 -41.72 31.78
CA PHE A 48 -56.50 -41.32 30.41
C PHE A 48 -55.42 -42.20 29.77
N THR A 49 -55.60 -42.47 28.48
CA THR A 49 -54.64 -43.17 27.62
C THR A 49 -54.43 -42.36 26.33
N GLY A 50 -53.34 -42.64 25.60
CA GLY A 50 -52.97 -41.86 24.43
C GLY A 50 -52.40 -40.49 24.78
N SER A 51 -52.39 -39.57 23.83
CA SER A 51 -51.85 -38.22 23.99
C SER A 51 -52.58 -37.22 23.12
N LEU A 52 -52.51 -35.93 23.51
CA LEU A 52 -52.86 -34.86 22.60
C LEU A 52 -51.92 -34.83 21.38
N GLY A 53 -52.39 -34.22 20.31
CA GLY A 53 -51.60 -33.88 19.12
C GLY A 53 -51.66 -32.40 18.81
N ARG A 54 -50.94 -31.96 17.79
CA ARG A 54 -51.07 -30.60 17.24
C ARG A 54 -51.06 -30.63 15.71
N THR A 55 -51.51 -29.53 15.09
CA THR A 55 -51.33 -29.32 13.66
C THR A 55 -49.84 -29.41 13.29
N ALA A 56 -49.53 -30.14 12.22
CA ALA A 56 -48.17 -30.34 11.75
C ALA A 56 -47.53 -29.05 11.18
N GLY A 57 -46.21 -28.96 11.25
CA GLY A 57 -45.40 -27.84 10.76
C GLY A 57 -44.44 -27.32 11.82
N GLU A 58 -43.42 -26.57 11.37
CA GLU A 58 -42.30 -26.16 12.23
C GLU A 58 -41.95 -24.67 12.15
N ASN A 59 -42.52 -23.91 11.22
CA ASN A 59 -42.18 -22.50 11.05
C ASN A 59 -42.71 -21.65 12.21
N ILE A 60 -41.88 -20.71 12.67
CA ILE A 60 -42.31 -19.73 13.67
C ILE A 60 -43.40 -18.81 13.10
N GLY A 61 -44.14 -18.13 13.98
CA GLY A 61 -45.20 -17.19 13.60
C GLY A 61 -46.46 -17.86 13.02
N THR A 62 -46.49 -19.18 12.96
CA THR A 62 -47.70 -19.97 12.65
C THR A 62 -48.37 -20.40 13.95
N THR A 63 -49.70 -20.35 13.97
CA THR A 63 -50.50 -20.89 15.07
C THR A 63 -50.80 -22.36 14.82
N TYR A 64 -50.38 -23.24 15.72
CA TYR A 64 -50.64 -24.67 15.63
C TYR A 64 -51.73 -25.06 16.62
N ALA A 65 -52.90 -25.49 16.14
CA ALA A 65 -53.97 -25.92 17.03
C ALA A 65 -53.60 -27.24 17.72
N ILE A 66 -53.70 -27.29 19.04
CA ILE A 66 -53.65 -28.52 19.82
C ILE A 66 -54.98 -29.23 19.63
N ASN A 67 -54.95 -30.51 19.29
CA ASN A 67 -56.10 -31.35 19.07
C ASN A 67 -56.08 -32.55 20.03
N GLN A 68 -57.23 -33.23 20.16
CA GLN A 68 -57.36 -34.37 21.06
C GLN A 68 -56.35 -35.49 20.77
N GLY A 69 -55.86 -35.60 19.53
CA GLY A 69 -54.93 -36.66 19.14
C GLY A 69 -55.53 -38.05 19.40
N THR A 70 -54.80 -38.87 20.16
CA THR A 70 -55.22 -40.21 20.58
C THR A 70 -55.76 -40.23 22.01
N LEU A 71 -55.90 -39.07 22.65
CA LEU A 71 -56.34 -38.97 24.03
C LEU A 71 -57.73 -39.59 24.22
N SER A 72 -57.82 -40.57 25.10
CA SER A 72 -59.04 -41.32 25.42
C SER A 72 -59.16 -41.52 26.93
N ALA A 73 -60.39 -41.43 27.44
CA ALA A 73 -60.75 -41.81 28.82
C ALA A 73 -61.43 -43.19 28.87
N GLY A 74 -61.38 -43.97 27.79
CA GLY A 74 -62.08 -45.25 27.64
C GLY A 74 -63.54 -45.09 27.21
N SER A 75 -64.23 -46.22 26.99
CA SER A 75 -65.63 -46.25 26.49
C SER A 75 -66.66 -45.73 27.50
N ASN A 76 -66.28 -45.62 28.77
CA ASN A 76 -67.15 -45.13 29.84
C ASN A 76 -67.34 -43.61 29.82
N TYR A 77 -66.59 -42.89 28.98
CA TYR A 77 -66.59 -41.43 28.93
C TYR A 77 -66.73 -40.91 27.50
N THR A 78 -67.47 -39.82 27.36
CA THR A 78 -67.50 -39.04 26.12
C THR A 78 -66.70 -37.76 26.35
N ILE A 79 -65.58 -37.60 25.62
CA ILE A 79 -64.74 -36.40 25.69
C ILE A 79 -65.28 -35.35 24.72
N THR A 80 -65.62 -34.17 25.26
CA THR A 80 -65.68 -32.93 24.48
C THR A 80 -64.33 -32.24 24.61
N PHE A 81 -63.62 -32.07 23.50
CA PHE A 81 -62.28 -31.50 23.51
C PHE A 81 -62.30 -30.00 23.17
N ALA A 82 -61.73 -29.19 24.05
CA ALA A 82 -61.50 -27.76 23.83
C ALA A 82 -60.02 -27.51 23.48
N SER A 83 -59.81 -27.00 22.27
CA SER A 83 -58.49 -26.72 21.70
C SER A 83 -57.83 -25.49 22.31
N ASN A 84 -56.49 -25.45 22.27
CA ASN A 84 -55.69 -24.26 22.51
C ASN A 84 -54.54 -24.20 21.49
N ASN A 85 -53.85 -23.06 21.41
CA ASN A 85 -52.76 -22.86 20.47
C ASN A 85 -51.42 -23.32 21.05
N PHE A 86 -50.62 -23.96 20.20
CA PHE A 86 -49.22 -24.29 20.41
C PHE A 86 -48.33 -23.35 19.61
N ALA A 87 -47.28 -22.82 20.25
CA ALA A 87 -46.35 -21.88 19.64
C ALA A 87 -44.98 -22.51 19.38
N ILE A 88 -44.30 -22.05 18.32
CA ILE A 88 -42.89 -22.35 18.09
C ILE A 88 -42.12 -21.04 18.16
N THR A 89 -41.11 -21.01 19.02
CA THR A 89 -40.23 -19.86 19.26
C THR A 89 -38.94 -19.99 18.46
N ALA A 90 -38.34 -18.86 18.10
CA ALA A 90 -37.11 -18.86 17.31
C ALA A 90 -35.95 -19.54 18.05
N LYS A 91 -35.11 -20.27 17.31
CA LYS A 91 -33.87 -20.82 17.84
C LYS A 91 -32.84 -19.68 17.97
N ALA A 92 -32.44 -19.39 19.20
CA ALA A 92 -31.39 -18.41 19.45
C ALA A 92 -30.02 -18.98 19.07
N ILE A 93 -29.25 -18.23 18.29
CA ILE A 93 -27.86 -18.55 17.93
C ILE A 93 -26.98 -17.32 18.13
N THR A 94 -25.71 -17.55 18.45
CA THR A 94 -24.69 -16.49 18.49
C THR A 94 -23.77 -16.65 17.31
N VAL A 95 -23.63 -15.60 16.50
CA VAL A 95 -22.70 -15.55 15.38
C VAL A 95 -21.59 -14.56 15.70
N THR A 96 -20.34 -14.99 15.60
CA THR A 96 -19.17 -14.16 15.87
C THR A 96 -18.38 -13.95 14.60
N ALA A 97 -18.02 -12.69 14.30
CA ALA A 97 -17.08 -12.39 13.24
C ALA A 97 -15.73 -13.06 13.50
N ALA A 98 -15.08 -13.59 12.46
CA ALA A 98 -13.75 -14.16 12.62
C ALA A 98 -12.71 -13.07 12.94
N ALA A 99 -11.72 -13.40 13.77
CA ALA A 99 -10.65 -12.49 14.14
C ALA A 99 -9.59 -12.33 13.03
N GLY A 100 -8.85 -11.22 13.06
CA GLY A 100 -7.68 -10.99 12.21
C GLY A 100 -7.99 -10.70 10.74
N GLN A 101 -9.24 -10.40 10.41
CA GLN A 101 -9.64 -10.07 9.05
C GLN A 101 -9.05 -8.72 8.62
N SER A 102 -8.47 -8.67 7.43
CA SER A 102 -7.79 -7.46 6.94
C SER A 102 -7.71 -7.39 5.43
N LYS A 103 -7.29 -6.23 4.92
CA LYS A 103 -6.82 -6.06 3.54
C LYS A 103 -5.61 -5.14 3.46
N VAL A 104 -4.93 -5.18 2.33
CA VAL A 104 -3.91 -4.17 1.98
C VAL A 104 -4.59 -2.91 1.46
N TYR A 105 -4.04 -1.74 1.79
CA TYR A 105 -4.56 -0.45 1.32
C TYR A 105 -4.72 -0.41 -0.19
N GLY A 106 -5.90 0.02 -0.66
CA GLY A 106 -6.24 0.09 -2.08
C GLY A 106 -6.69 -1.24 -2.70
N SER A 107 -6.66 -2.36 -1.98
CA SER A 107 -7.30 -3.60 -2.40
C SER A 107 -8.81 -3.57 -2.13
N ALA A 108 -9.55 -4.43 -2.84
CA ALA A 108 -10.96 -4.67 -2.56
C ALA A 108 -11.15 -5.34 -1.19
N ASP A 109 -12.34 -5.19 -0.61
CA ASP A 109 -12.69 -5.87 0.64
C ASP A 109 -12.82 -7.39 0.40
N PRO A 110 -12.27 -8.23 1.28
CA PRO A 110 -12.49 -9.66 1.21
C PRO A 110 -13.91 -10.01 1.65
N THR A 111 -14.37 -11.22 1.31
CA THR A 111 -15.56 -11.79 1.95
C THR A 111 -15.29 -11.99 3.43
N LEU A 112 -16.09 -11.35 4.27
CA LEU A 112 -15.94 -11.41 5.71
C LEU A 112 -16.44 -12.75 6.26
N ALA A 113 -15.59 -13.42 7.04
CA ALA A 113 -15.85 -14.70 7.66
C ALA A 113 -16.49 -14.58 9.05
N TYR A 114 -17.25 -15.60 9.44
CA TYR A 114 -17.92 -15.71 10.73
C TYR A 114 -18.16 -17.17 11.10
N THR A 115 -18.49 -17.41 12.36
CA THR A 115 -18.85 -18.73 12.87
C THR A 115 -20.01 -18.65 13.85
N ILE A 116 -20.80 -19.73 13.97
CA ILE A 116 -21.74 -19.88 15.08
C ILE A 116 -20.94 -20.31 16.31
N THR A 117 -20.99 -19.52 17.38
CA THR A 117 -20.26 -19.79 18.64
C THR A 117 -21.17 -20.28 19.76
N SER A 118 -22.49 -20.13 19.63
CA SER A 118 -23.48 -20.66 20.58
C SER A 118 -24.82 -20.96 19.89
N GLY A 119 -25.63 -21.84 20.49
CA GLY A 119 -26.94 -22.29 19.97
C GLY A 119 -26.87 -23.50 19.03
N GLY A 120 -25.67 -23.98 18.72
CA GLY A 120 -25.44 -25.13 17.83
C GLY A 120 -25.66 -24.81 16.34
N PRO A 121 -25.45 -25.78 15.44
CA PRO A 121 -25.60 -25.56 14.00
C PRO A 121 -27.05 -25.22 13.63
N LEU A 122 -27.22 -24.64 12.43
CA LEU A 122 -28.53 -24.53 11.81
C LEU A 122 -29.12 -25.94 11.60
N GLN A 123 -30.44 -26.03 11.60
CA GLN A 123 -31.17 -27.26 11.28
C GLN A 123 -30.87 -27.69 9.84
N THR A 124 -30.93 -28.99 9.59
CA THR A 124 -30.64 -29.55 8.27
C THR A 124 -31.52 -28.91 7.20
N GLY A 125 -30.88 -28.34 6.17
CA GLY A 125 -31.56 -27.64 5.07
C GLY A 125 -31.61 -26.12 5.24
N ASP A 126 -31.40 -25.60 6.44
CA ASP A 126 -31.31 -24.16 6.69
C ASP A 126 -29.89 -23.66 6.35
N THR A 127 -29.81 -22.44 5.81
CA THR A 127 -28.55 -21.81 5.43
C THR A 127 -28.53 -20.33 5.81
N PHE A 128 -27.33 -19.78 5.98
CA PHE A 128 -27.17 -18.33 6.07
C PHE A 128 -27.35 -17.68 4.70
N THR A 129 -27.94 -16.49 4.71
CA THR A 129 -28.07 -15.61 3.55
C THR A 129 -27.52 -14.22 3.90
N GLY A 130 -27.22 -13.40 2.88
CA GLY A 130 -26.59 -12.10 3.07
C GLY A 130 -25.12 -12.20 3.47
N THR A 131 -24.55 -11.08 3.93
CA THR A 131 -23.14 -10.98 4.29
C THR A 131 -22.94 -10.08 5.50
N LEU A 132 -21.82 -10.27 6.20
CA LEU A 132 -21.34 -9.25 7.13
C LEU A 132 -20.98 -7.97 6.40
N ALA A 133 -20.88 -6.88 7.16
CA ALA A 133 -20.38 -5.59 6.68
C ALA A 133 -19.33 -5.06 7.66
N ARG A 134 -18.55 -4.07 7.23
CA ARG A 134 -17.62 -3.33 8.10
C ARG A 134 -17.92 -1.84 8.08
N ALA A 135 -17.43 -1.12 9.09
CA ALA A 135 -17.42 0.34 9.09
C ALA A 135 -16.67 0.88 7.86
N ALA A 136 -17.19 1.97 7.29
CA ALA A 136 -16.62 2.62 6.11
C ALA A 136 -15.29 3.32 6.42
N GLY A 137 -14.46 3.46 5.40
CA GLY A 137 -13.16 4.11 5.45
C GLY A 137 -12.03 3.20 4.96
N GLU A 138 -10.88 3.82 4.65
CA GLU A 138 -9.79 3.14 3.96
C GLU A 138 -8.41 3.38 4.58
N ASN A 139 -8.26 4.30 5.53
CA ASN A 139 -6.94 4.66 6.05
C ASN A 139 -6.38 3.57 6.99
N ILE A 140 -5.06 3.37 6.93
CA ILE A 140 -4.38 2.48 7.87
C ILE A 140 -4.41 3.05 9.30
N GLY A 141 -4.14 2.20 10.29
CA GLY A 141 -4.10 2.60 11.70
C GLY A 141 -5.47 2.93 12.31
N THR A 142 -6.53 2.86 11.52
CA THR A 142 -7.92 2.95 11.98
C THR A 142 -8.47 1.55 12.21
N THR A 143 -9.27 1.39 13.25
CA THR A 143 -9.98 0.14 13.54
C THR A 143 -11.39 0.20 12.93
N TYR A 144 -11.73 -0.74 12.06
CA TYR A 144 -13.04 -0.79 11.41
C TYR A 144 -13.88 -1.93 11.98
N SER A 145 -14.95 -1.62 12.72
CA SER A 145 -15.80 -2.67 13.29
C SER A 145 -16.52 -3.46 12.18
N ILE A 146 -16.45 -4.79 12.26
CA ILE A 146 -17.26 -5.75 11.54
C ILE A 146 -18.59 -5.89 12.27
N ASN A 147 -19.68 -5.71 11.54
CA ASN A 147 -21.05 -5.82 12.03
C ASN A 147 -21.82 -6.88 11.23
N GLN A 148 -23.01 -7.24 11.71
CA GLN A 148 -23.84 -8.29 11.12
C GLN A 148 -24.17 -8.03 9.64
N GLY A 149 -24.23 -6.77 9.21
CA GLY A 149 -24.65 -6.42 7.86
C GLY A 149 -26.03 -6.96 7.53
N THR A 150 -26.13 -7.70 6.44
CA THR A 150 -27.37 -8.35 5.98
C THR A 150 -27.44 -9.84 6.36
N LEU A 151 -26.49 -10.34 7.16
CA LEU A 151 -26.42 -11.74 7.52
C LEU A 151 -27.69 -12.21 8.25
N SER A 152 -28.35 -13.22 7.72
CA SER A 152 -29.58 -13.80 8.24
C SER A 152 -29.55 -15.32 8.20
N ALA A 153 -30.12 -15.97 9.22
CA ALA A 153 -30.37 -17.42 9.27
C ALA A 153 -31.83 -17.76 8.94
N GLY A 154 -32.61 -16.78 8.45
CA GLY A 154 -34.06 -16.92 8.23
C GLY A 154 -34.88 -16.60 9.49
N SER A 155 -36.21 -16.59 9.34
CA SER A 155 -37.14 -16.18 10.40
C SER A 155 -37.14 -17.12 11.60
N ASN A 156 -36.86 -18.41 11.40
CA ASN A 156 -36.89 -19.42 12.47
C ASN A 156 -35.74 -19.27 13.49
N TYR A 157 -34.86 -18.29 13.32
CA TYR A 157 -33.69 -18.04 14.17
C TYR A 157 -33.67 -16.60 14.67
N THR A 158 -33.07 -16.40 15.83
CA THR A 158 -32.67 -15.08 16.32
C THR A 158 -31.16 -15.06 16.45
N ILE A 159 -30.50 -14.16 15.70
CA ILE A 159 -29.05 -14.00 15.73
C ILE A 159 -28.69 -12.97 16.79
N THR A 160 -27.88 -13.38 17.76
CA THR A 160 -27.05 -12.46 18.55
C THR A 160 -25.69 -12.34 17.87
N PHE A 161 -25.36 -11.15 17.36
CA PHE A 161 -24.11 -10.95 16.64
C PHE A 161 -23.01 -10.39 17.56
N VAL A 162 -21.84 -11.02 17.53
CA VAL A 162 -20.63 -10.56 18.24
C VAL A 162 -19.67 -9.96 17.20
N PRO A 163 -19.40 -8.65 17.27
CA PRO A 163 -18.53 -7.97 16.32
C PRO A 163 -17.06 -8.30 16.55
N ASP A 164 -16.24 -8.01 15.54
CA ASP A 164 -14.78 -7.98 15.64
C ASP A 164 -14.26 -6.79 14.82
N ASN A 165 -12.95 -6.62 14.72
CA ASN A 165 -12.29 -5.54 14.02
C ASN A 165 -11.67 -6.02 12.72
N PHE A 166 -11.81 -5.16 11.70
CA PHE A 166 -11.18 -5.28 10.41
C PHE A 166 -10.01 -4.29 10.32
N ALA A 167 -8.84 -4.79 9.90
CA ALA A 167 -7.65 -3.98 9.75
C ALA A 167 -7.35 -3.65 8.28
N ILE A 168 -6.72 -2.49 8.05
CA ILE A 168 -6.14 -2.14 6.75
C ILE A 168 -4.64 -1.96 6.94
N THR A 169 -3.85 -2.73 6.21
CA THR A 169 -2.38 -2.69 6.26
C THR A 169 -1.83 -1.79 5.16
N ALA A 170 -0.64 -1.21 5.40
CA ALA A 170 0.02 -0.35 4.44
C ALA A 170 0.30 -1.09 3.13
N LYS A 171 0.14 -0.41 2.00
CA LYS A 171 0.51 -0.96 0.69
C LYS A 171 2.03 -0.92 0.54
N PRO A 172 2.72 -2.06 0.43
CA PRO A 172 4.16 -2.06 0.18
C PRO A 172 4.43 -1.65 -1.26
N ILE A 173 5.37 -0.73 -1.45
CA ILE A 173 5.88 -0.33 -2.77
C ILE A 173 7.40 -0.27 -2.74
N THR A 174 8.04 -0.59 -3.85
CA THR A 174 9.47 -0.38 -4.04
C THR A 174 9.68 0.79 -4.96
N VAL A 175 10.47 1.76 -4.51
CA VAL A 175 10.86 2.94 -5.30
C VAL A 175 12.35 2.89 -5.55
N THR A 176 12.76 3.01 -6.80
CA THR A 176 14.17 2.94 -7.21
C THR A 176 14.58 4.27 -7.80
N ALA A 177 15.73 4.80 -7.35
CA ALA A 177 16.35 5.95 -8.01
C ALA A 177 16.67 5.62 -9.46
N THR A 178 16.42 6.56 -10.38
CA THR A 178 16.76 6.35 -11.79
C THR A 178 18.29 6.29 -11.95
N ALA A 179 18.78 5.34 -12.73
CA ALA A 179 20.21 5.18 -12.98
C ALA A 179 20.80 6.30 -13.87
N GLY A 180 22.10 6.54 -13.72
CA GLY A 180 22.87 7.43 -14.62
C GLY A 180 22.63 8.93 -14.41
N GLN A 181 22.04 9.32 -13.28
CA GLN A 181 21.82 10.72 -12.96
C GLN A 181 23.15 11.43 -12.67
N SER A 182 23.31 12.63 -13.22
CA SER A 182 24.56 13.37 -13.10
C SER A 182 24.38 14.88 -13.29
N LYS A 183 25.45 15.63 -12.97
CA LYS A 183 25.61 17.04 -13.37
C LYS A 183 27.03 17.32 -13.83
N VAL A 184 27.22 18.44 -14.52
CA VAL A 184 28.55 18.99 -14.82
C VAL A 184 29.06 19.75 -13.59
N TYR A 185 30.35 19.62 -13.28
CA TYR A 185 30.99 20.29 -12.15
C TYR A 185 30.66 21.79 -12.07
N GLY A 186 30.20 22.21 -10.89
CA GLY A 186 29.76 23.56 -10.59
C GLY A 186 28.43 23.98 -11.24
N SER A 187 27.68 23.03 -11.79
CA SER A 187 26.25 23.21 -12.07
C SER A 187 25.42 22.92 -10.83
N ALA A 188 24.19 23.45 -10.79
CA ALA A 188 23.22 23.10 -9.77
C ALA A 188 22.80 21.63 -9.88
N ASP A 189 22.34 21.06 -8.77
CA ASP A 189 21.79 19.71 -8.76
C ASP A 189 20.48 19.66 -9.56
N PRO A 190 20.31 18.66 -10.44
CA PRO A 190 19.02 18.45 -11.08
C PRO A 190 18.01 17.91 -10.08
N LEU A 191 16.72 17.98 -10.43
CA LEU A 191 15.71 17.21 -9.71
C LEU A 191 15.97 15.72 -9.92
N LEU A 192 16.19 15.01 -8.82
CA LEU A 192 16.48 13.58 -8.86
C LEU A 192 15.21 12.77 -9.17
N ALA A 193 15.29 11.94 -10.22
CA ALA A 193 14.22 11.09 -10.71
C ALA A 193 14.23 9.71 -10.03
N TYR A 194 13.04 9.10 -10.01
CA TYR A 194 12.79 7.76 -9.48
C TYR A 194 11.58 7.13 -10.14
N THR A 195 11.42 5.82 -9.96
CA THR A 195 10.26 5.06 -10.45
C THR A 195 9.79 4.04 -9.41
N ILE A 196 8.51 3.68 -9.44
CA ILE A 196 8.02 2.51 -8.70
C ILE A 196 8.40 1.27 -9.50
N THR A 197 9.15 0.35 -8.88
CA THR A 197 9.62 -0.89 -9.51
C THR A 197 8.88 -2.13 -9.02
N SER A 198 8.18 -2.05 -7.89
CA SER A 198 7.33 -3.13 -7.36
C SER A 198 6.16 -2.59 -6.52
N GLY A 199 5.09 -3.39 -6.36
CA GLY A 199 3.88 -3.03 -5.63
C GLY A 199 2.79 -2.33 -6.48
N GLY A 200 3.09 -2.05 -7.75
CA GLY A 200 2.18 -1.37 -8.68
C GLY A 200 2.00 0.12 -8.39
N PRO A 201 1.19 0.85 -9.19
CA PRO A 201 0.99 2.28 -9.02
C PRO A 201 0.34 2.61 -7.66
N LEU A 202 0.50 3.87 -7.24
CA LEU A 202 -0.30 4.40 -6.12
C LEU A 202 -1.80 4.30 -6.47
N LYS A 203 -2.64 4.20 -5.43
CA LYS A 203 -4.09 4.27 -5.58
C LYS A 203 -4.47 5.61 -6.22
N THR A 204 -5.48 5.59 -7.08
CA THR A 204 -5.97 6.80 -7.75
C THR A 204 -6.28 7.90 -6.74
N GLY A 205 -5.71 9.09 -6.97
CA GLY A 205 -5.83 10.26 -6.09
C GLY A 205 -4.63 10.46 -5.15
N ASP A 206 -3.82 9.42 -4.93
CA ASP A 206 -2.59 9.53 -4.14
C ASP A 206 -1.42 9.98 -5.02
N ALA A 207 -0.47 10.68 -4.39
CA ALA A 207 0.72 11.20 -5.05
C ALA A 207 1.95 11.10 -4.13
N PHE A 208 3.13 11.03 -4.74
CA PHE A 208 4.37 11.23 -4.00
C PHE A 208 4.52 12.69 -3.58
N THR A 209 5.18 12.89 -2.44
CA THR A 209 5.59 14.19 -1.89
C THR A 209 7.05 14.14 -1.47
N GLY A 210 7.66 15.30 -1.25
CA GLY A 210 9.08 15.39 -0.93
C GLY A 210 9.97 15.11 -2.14
N ALA A 211 11.24 14.82 -1.89
CA ALA A 211 12.24 14.58 -2.94
C ALA A 211 13.33 13.63 -2.47
N LEU A 212 14.00 13.00 -3.44
CA LEU A 212 15.26 12.32 -3.19
C LEU A 212 16.36 13.33 -2.83
N THR A 213 17.42 12.81 -2.22
CA THR A 213 18.64 13.56 -1.90
C THR A 213 19.84 12.79 -2.39
N ARG A 214 21.00 13.44 -2.51
CA ARG A 214 22.27 12.76 -2.74
C ARG A 214 23.28 13.07 -1.64
N ALA A 215 24.30 12.24 -1.52
CA ALA A 215 25.45 12.53 -0.68
C ALA A 215 26.13 13.85 -1.08
N ALA A 216 26.62 14.60 -0.08
CA ALA A 216 27.28 15.88 -0.27
C ALA A 216 28.66 15.74 -0.93
N GLY A 217 29.08 16.80 -1.63
CA GLY A 217 30.37 16.91 -2.31
C GLY A 217 30.20 17.25 -3.79
N GLU A 218 31.28 17.76 -4.38
CA GLU A 218 31.25 18.37 -5.72
C GLU A 218 32.35 17.86 -6.66
N ASN A 219 33.37 17.17 -6.15
CA ASN A 219 34.49 16.71 -6.99
C ASN A 219 34.06 15.55 -7.91
N ILE A 220 34.69 15.50 -9.09
CA ILE A 220 34.53 14.39 -10.03
C ILE A 220 35.19 13.11 -9.50
N GLY A 221 34.96 11.97 -10.16
CA GLY A 221 35.60 10.69 -9.81
C GLY A 221 35.11 10.06 -8.51
N THR A 222 34.19 10.74 -7.80
CA THR A 222 33.50 10.23 -6.62
C THR A 222 32.07 9.85 -7.00
N THR A 223 31.58 8.75 -6.43
CA THR A 223 30.18 8.34 -6.53
C THR A 223 29.39 8.89 -5.35
N TYR A 224 28.32 9.64 -5.62
CA TYR A 224 27.46 10.21 -4.58
C TYR A 224 26.17 9.40 -4.49
N ALA A 225 25.95 8.67 -3.39
CA ALA A 225 24.74 7.88 -3.23
C ALA A 225 23.48 8.75 -3.26
N ILE A 226 22.50 8.35 -4.07
CA ILE A 226 21.13 8.88 -4.09
C ILE A 226 20.33 8.12 -3.04
N ASN A 227 19.77 8.87 -2.10
CA ASN A 227 19.01 8.38 -0.97
C ASN A 227 17.55 8.84 -1.05
N GLN A 228 16.66 8.15 -0.34
CA GLN A 228 15.23 8.44 -0.31
C GLN A 228 14.91 9.91 0.04
N GLY A 229 15.73 10.55 0.88
CA GLY A 229 15.49 11.92 1.31
C GLY A 229 14.15 12.05 2.02
N THR A 230 13.33 13.00 1.59
CA THR A 230 11.99 13.26 2.13
C THR A 230 10.89 12.60 1.31
N LEU A 231 11.23 11.77 0.32
CA LEU A 231 10.26 11.12 -0.56
C LEU A 231 9.29 10.25 0.24
N SER A 232 8.00 10.55 0.11
CA SER A 232 6.89 9.87 0.80
C SER A 232 5.71 9.65 -0.13
N ALA A 233 5.02 8.51 0.01
CA ALA A 233 3.72 8.23 -0.62
C ALA A 233 2.55 8.43 0.34
N GLY A 234 2.80 9.02 1.52
CA GLY A 234 1.83 9.15 2.61
C GLY A 234 1.77 7.91 3.50
N ASN A 235 1.00 8.02 4.59
CA ASN A 235 1.00 7.01 5.66
C ASN A 235 0.44 5.65 5.24
N ASN A 236 -0.41 5.60 4.21
CA ASN A 236 -1.03 4.36 3.75
C ASN A 236 -0.10 3.44 2.96
N TYR A 237 1.18 3.83 2.80
CA TYR A 237 2.18 3.09 2.03
C TYR A 237 3.44 2.85 2.86
N THR A 238 4.09 1.73 2.60
CA THR A 238 5.44 1.46 3.08
C THR A 238 6.38 1.48 1.89
N ILE A 239 7.29 2.46 1.85
CA ILE A 239 8.31 2.56 0.79
C ILE A 239 9.52 1.72 1.18
N THR A 240 9.88 0.77 0.31
CA THR A 240 11.22 0.20 0.25
C THR A 240 12.01 0.96 -0.80
N PHE A 241 13.01 1.74 -0.38
CA PHE A 241 13.80 2.55 -1.31
C PHE A 241 15.06 1.81 -1.77
N VAL A 242 15.30 1.78 -3.08
CA VAL A 242 16.50 1.22 -3.70
C VAL A 242 17.38 2.39 -4.20
N PRO A 243 18.56 2.61 -3.60
CA PRO A 243 19.44 3.71 -3.96
C PRO A 243 20.15 3.46 -5.30
N ASP A 244 20.73 4.53 -5.86
CA ASP A 244 21.65 4.48 -6.99
C ASP A 244 22.74 5.55 -6.78
N ASN A 245 23.69 5.69 -7.71
CA ASN A 245 24.78 6.65 -7.66
C ASN A 245 24.53 7.84 -8.58
N PHE A 246 24.80 9.02 -8.06
CA PHE A 246 24.88 10.27 -8.79
C PHE A 246 26.33 10.57 -9.16
N ALA A 247 26.57 10.96 -10.42
CA ALA A 247 27.89 11.30 -10.92
C ALA A 247 28.06 12.81 -11.14
N ILE A 248 29.31 13.29 -11.01
CA ILE A 248 29.68 14.64 -11.44
C ILE A 248 30.71 14.51 -12.56
N THR A 249 30.43 15.15 -13.69
CA THR A 249 31.30 15.14 -14.87
C THR A 249 32.15 16.41 -14.93
N ALA A 250 33.33 16.30 -15.52
CA ALA A 250 34.26 17.42 -15.64
C ALA A 250 33.63 18.59 -16.39
N LYS A 251 33.90 19.82 -15.94
CA LYS A 251 33.47 21.03 -16.62
C LYS A 251 34.32 21.24 -17.88
N PRO A 252 33.74 21.19 -19.09
CA PRO A 252 34.51 21.46 -20.29
C PRO A 252 34.81 22.95 -20.39
N ILE A 253 36.08 23.28 -20.63
CA ILE A 253 36.53 24.64 -20.91
C ILE A 253 37.44 24.64 -22.13
N THR A 254 37.36 25.68 -22.96
CA THR A 254 38.32 25.90 -24.04
C THR A 254 39.26 27.03 -23.69
N VAL A 255 40.56 26.76 -23.71
CA VAL A 255 41.62 27.74 -23.44
C VAL A 255 42.41 27.97 -24.72
N THR A 256 42.73 29.22 -25.03
CA THR A 256 43.59 29.58 -26.16
C THR A 256 44.81 30.36 -25.70
N ALA A 257 45.98 30.09 -26.30
CA ALA A 257 47.12 30.98 -26.15
C ALA A 257 46.81 32.36 -26.75
N THR A 258 47.25 33.44 -26.14
CA THR A 258 47.07 34.79 -26.71
C THR A 258 47.85 34.93 -28.02
N ALA A 259 47.25 35.53 -29.05
CA ALA A 259 47.92 35.73 -30.33
C ALA A 259 48.99 36.84 -30.26
N GLY A 260 49.99 36.79 -31.14
CA GLY A 260 50.99 37.84 -31.31
C GLY A 260 52.14 37.85 -30.28
N GLN A 261 52.27 36.79 -29.50
CA GLN A 261 53.36 36.66 -28.52
C GLN A 261 54.71 36.48 -29.23
N SER A 262 55.76 37.15 -28.73
CA SER A 262 57.10 37.10 -29.33
C SER A 262 58.22 37.37 -28.34
N LYS A 263 59.46 37.09 -28.75
CA LYS A 263 60.69 37.57 -28.09
C LYS A 263 61.68 38.12 -29.11
N VAL A 264 62.68 38.85 -28.60
CA VAL A 264 63.87 39.22 -29.37
C VAL A 264 64.88 38.06 -29.30
N TYR A 265 65.57 37.77 -30.40
CA TYR A 265 66.58 36.72 -30.47
C TYR A 265 67.65 36.89 -29.39
N GLY A 266 67.94 35.80 -28.67
CA GLY A 266 68.86 35.79 -27.54
C GLY A 266 68.25 36.19 -26.19
N SER A 267 66.97 36.59 -26.14
CA SER A 267 66.22 36.76 -24.89
C SER A 267 65.63 35.43 -24.39
N THR A 268 65.34 35.35 -23.10
CA THR A 268 64.54 34.26 -22.53
C THR A 268 63.11 34.30 -23.03
N ASP A 269 62.43 33.16 -23.01
CA ASP A 269 61.01 33.10 -23.34
C ASP A 269 60.19 33.88 -22.30
N PRO A 270 59.14 34.63 -22.71
CA PRO A 270 58.23 35.25 -21.77
C PRO A 270 57.30 34.20 -21.14
N THR A 271 56.63 34.55 -20.05
CA THR A 271 55.46 33.79 -19.61
C THR A 271 54.37 33.93 -20.67
N PHE A 272 53.95 32.81 -21.25
CA PHE A 272 52.93 32.85 -22.29
C PHE A 272 51.55 33.15 -21.71
N ALA A 273 50.88 34.15 -22.25
CA ALA A 273 49.52 34.51 -21.90
C ALA A 273 48.50 33.58 -22.61
N TYR A 274 47.36 33.38 -21.96
CA TYR A 274 46.22 32.60 -22.45
C TYR A 274 44.91 33.13 -21.88
N SER A 275 43.79 32.72 -22.46
CA SER A 275 42.45 33.03 -21.96
C SER A 275 41.47 31.88 -22.18
N ILE A 276 40.43 31.81 -21.34
CA ILE A 276 39.29 30.93 -21.59
C ILE A 276 38.40 31.58 -22.65
N ILE A 277 38.05 30.84 -23.69
CA ILE A 277 37.18 31.30 -24.79
C ILE A 277 35.81 30.61 -24.81
N SER A 278 35.64 29.49 -24.09
CA SER A 278 34.33 28.83 -23.92
C SER A 278 34.29 28.03 -22.61
N GLY A 279 33.08 27.70 -22.14
CA GLY A 279 32.87 26.97 -20.87
C GLY A 279 32.76 27.87 -19.62
N GLY A 280 32.93 29.19 -19.78
CA GLY A 280 32.83 30.17 -18.69
C GLY A 280 34.04 30.18 -17.76
N THR A 281 33.98 30.96 -16.69
CA THR A 281 35.08 31.06 -15.72
C THR A 281 35.24 29.78 -14.90
N LEU A 282 36.43 29.62 -14.29
CA LEU A 282 36.62 28.62 -13.23
C LEU A 282 35.68 28.90 -12.05
N GLN A 283 35.41 27.89 -11.24
CA GLN A 283 34.59 28.01 -10.04
C GLN A 283 35.36 28.82 -9.00
N THR A 284 34.63 29.40 -8.05
CA THR A 284 35.26 30.22 -7.01
C THR A 284 36.22 29.34 -6.19
N GLY A 285 37.48 29.76 -6.10
CA GLY A 285 38.54 29.02 -5.42
C GLY A 285 39.42 28.17 -6.34
N ASP A 286 38.96 27.90 -7.58
CA ASP A 286 39.74 27.16 -8.57
C ASP A 286 40.65 28.11 -9.35
N ALA A 287 41.86 27.66 -9.68
CA ALA A 287 42.86 28.42 -10.41
C ALA A 287 43.62 27.56 -11.41
N PHE A 288 44.11 28.18 -12.48
CA PHE A 288 45.05 27.51 -13.37
C PHE A 288 46.40 27.30 -12.65
N THR A 289 47.03 26.17 -12.97
CA THR A 289 48.38 25.81 -12.53
C THR A 289 49.21 25.37 -13.73
N GLY A 290 50.54 25.30 -13.56
CA GLY A 290 51.46 24.98 -14.64
C GLY A 290 51.65 26.14 -15.62
N SER A 291 52.16 25.84 -16.81
CA SER A 291 52.47 26.82 -17.85
C SER A 291 52.28 26.26 -19.24
N LEU A 292 51.98 27.15 -20.20
CA LEU A 292 52.12 26.83 -21.61
C LEU A 292 53.60 26.61 -21.95
N GLU A 293 53.82 25.95 -23.08
CA GLU A 293 55.13 25.76 -23.68
C GLU A 293 55.06 26.08 -25.16
N ARG A 294 56.20 26.29 -25.82
CA ARG A 294 56.25 26.44 -27.28
C ARG A 294 57.09 25.35 -27.92
N ALA A 295 56.91 25.16 -29.22
CA ALA A 295 57.81 24.35 -30.03
C ALA A 295 59.27 24.84 -29.92
N ALA A 296 60.21 23.90 -29.87
CA ALA A 296 61.64 24.17 -29.75
C ALA A 296 62.23 24.83 -31.01
N GLY A 297 63.30 25.62 -30.82
CA GLY A 297 64.04 26.30 -31.88
C GLY A 297 64.21 27.80 -31.63
N GLU A 298 65.16 28.43 -32.32
CA GLU A 298 65.53 29.85 -32.12
C GLU A 298 65.67 30.64 -33.43
N ASN A 299 65.29 30.06 -34.57
CA ASN A 299 65.43 30.68 -35.87
C ASN A 299 64.48 31.87 -36.04
N ILE A 300 65.04 33.03 -36.38
CA ILE A 300 64.27 34.23 -36.74
C ILE A 300 63.47 33.94 -38.02
N GLY A 301 62.22 34.43 -38.07
CA GLY A 301 61.33 34.25 -39.24
C GLY A 301 60.60 32.91 -39.28
N THR A 302 60.82 32.03 -38.30
CA THR A 302 60.01 30.81 -38.08
C THR A 302 58.92 31.09 -37.04
N THR A 303 57.74 30.49 -37.22
CA THR A 303 56.67 30.51 -36.21
C THR A 303 56.72 29.23 -35.36
N TYR A 304 56.66 29.39 -34.05
CA TYR A 304 56.68 28.30 -33.08
C TYR A 304 55.29 28.14 -32.46
N ALA A 305 54.65 26.98 -32.56
CA ALA A 305 53.35 26.78 -31.94
C ALA A 305 53.46 26.85 -30.41
N ILE A 306 52.58 27.61 -29.76
CA ILE A 306 52.34 27.59 -28.32
C ILE A 306 51.35 26.46 -28.03
N ASN A 307 51.78 25.48 -27.25
CA ASN A 307 51.04 24.30 -26.84
C ASN A 307 50.62 24.40 -25.36
N GLN A 308 49.69 23.54 -24.94
CA GLN A 308 49.15 23.54 -23.58
C GLN A 308 50.23 23.38 -22.49
N GLY A 309 51.29 22.62 -22.77
CA GLY A 309 52.32 22.29 -21.79
C GLY A 309 51.73 21.64 -20.54
N THR A 310 52.06 22.17 -19.38
CA THR A 310 51.58 21.70 -18.08
C THR A 310 50.35 22.45 -17.59
N LEU A 311 49.76 23.32 -18.41
CA LEU A 311 48.59 24.12 -18.01
C LEU A 311 47.42 23.21 -17.64
N SER A 312 46.97 23.31 -16.39
CA SER A 312 45.86 22.56 -15.82
C SER A 312 44.91 23.47 -15.06
N ALA A 313 43.62 23.18 -15.09
CA ALA A 313 42.58 23.82 -14.26
C ALA A 313 42.19 22.93 -13.06
N GLY A 314 42.93 21.85 -12.81
CA GLY A 314 42.59 20.81 -11.84
C GLY A 314 41.70 19.71 -12.43
N ASP A 315 41.53 18.63 -11.67
CA ASP A 315 40.87 17.40 -12.15
C ASP A 315 39.40 17.59 -12.51
N ASN A 316 38.72 18.55 -11.89
CA ASN A 316 37.31 18.83 -12.14
C ASN A 316 37.01 19.48 -13.51
N TYR A 317 38.05 19.75 -14.32
CA TYR A 317 37.94 20.40 -15.61
C TYR A 317 38.51 19.56 -16.73
N ASN A 318 37.88 19.64 -17.90
CA ASN A 318 38.45 19.12 -19.13
C ASN A 318 38.85 20.29 -20.03
N ILE A 319 40.16 20.50 -20.19
CA ILE A 319 40.70 21.57 -21.05
C ILE A 319 40.78 21.09 -22.49
N THR A 320 40.07 21.78 -23.37
CA THR A 320 40.35 21.77 -24.81
C THR A 320 41.26 22.95 -25.14
N PHE A 321 42.52 22.70 -25.53
CA PHE A 321 43.48 23.76 -25.78
C PHE A 321 43.58 24.12 -27.27
N VAL A 322 43.57 25.42 -27.58
CA VAL A 322 43.74 25.98 -28.92
C VAL A 322 45.10 26.69 -29.00
N SER A 323 45.97 26.22 -29.89
CA SER A 323 47.31 26.79 -30.07
C SER A 323 47.29 28.13 -30.79
N ASN A 324 48.37 28.91 -30.60
CA ASN A 324 48.68 30.11 -31.37
C ASN A 324 50.18 30.14 -31.69
N ASN A 325 50.59 31.04 -32.59
CA ASN A 325 51.98 31.15 -33.01
C ASN A 325 52.79 32.13 -32.13
N PHE A 326 54.01 31.71 -31.77
CA PHE A 326 55.05 32.53 -31.15
C PHE A 326 56.12 32.89 -32.18
N ALA A 327 56.53 34.16 -32.20
CA ALA A 327 57.55 34.67 -33.12
C ALA A 327 58.87 35.03 -32.41
N ILE A 328 60.00 34.83 -33.10
CA ILE A 328 61.30 35.33 -32.67
C ILE A 328 61.73 36.43 -33.64
N THR A 329 61.94 37.63 -33.11
CA THR A 329 62.33 38.82 -33.87
C THR A 329 63.83 39.05 -33.80
N ALA A 330 64.39 39.68 -34.83
CA ALA A 330 65.82 39.95 -34.87
C ALA A 330 66.26 40.89 -33.74
N LYS A 331 67.42 40.62 -33.14
CA LYS A 331 68.09 41.56 -32.25
C LYS A 331 68.72 42.66 -33.08
N ALA A 332 68.31 43.91 -32.87
CA ALA A 332 68.96 45.05 -33.51
C ALA A 332 70.41 45.14 -33.03
N ILE A 333 71.35 45.16 -33.99
CA ILE A 333 72.77 45.39 -33.73
C ILE A 333 73.18 46.65 -34.48
N THR A 334 73.67 47.65 -33.77
CA THR A 334 74.30 48.83 -34.36
C THR A 334 75.79 48.59 -34.46
N VAL A 335 76.31 48.54 -35.68
CA VAL A 335 77.76 48.50 -35.92
C VAL A 335 78.20 49.91 -36.30
N THR A 336 79.02 50.54 -35.45
CA THR A 336 79.68 51.79 -35.78
C THR A 336 81.07 51.47 -36.29
N ALA A 337 81.35 51.78 -37.57
CA ALA A 337 82.71 51.69 -38.08
C ALA A 337 83.59 52.75 -37.38
N THR A 338 84.75 52.34 -36.87
CA THR A 338 85.74 53.28 -36.35
C THR A 338 86.16 54.22 -37.48
N ALA A 339 85.98 55.53 -37.30
CA ALA A 339 86.43 56.53 -38.25
C ALA A 339 87.97 56.51 -38.33
N GLY A 340 88.53 56.58 -39.54
CA GLY A 340 89.99 56.63 -39.77
C GLY A 340 90.65 55.29 -40.12
N GLN A 341 89.89 54.21 -40.35
CA GLN A 341 90.47 52.96 -40.86
C GLN A 341 90.99 53.15 -42.29
N SER A 342 92.30 52.99 -42.49
CA SER A 342 92.95 52.97 -43.79
C SER A 342 93.84 51.72 -43.92
N LYS A 343 94.03 51.26 -45.17
CA LYS A 343 94.98 50.18 -45.52
C LYS A 343 95.98 50.73 -46.52
N VAL A 344 97.26 50.46 -46.32
CA VAL A 344 98.30 50.73 -47.32
C VAL A 344 98.52 49.44 -48.14
N TYR A 345 98.58 49.56 -49.46
CA TYR A 345 98.75 48.42 -50.37
C TYR A 345 100.21 47.89 -50.32
N GLY A 346 100.39 46.59 -50.07
CA GLY A 346 101.69 45.91 -50.20
C GLY A 346 102.27 45.23 -48.96
N THR A 347 101.57 45.23 -47.81
CA THR A 347 101.85 44.39 -46.62
C THR A 347 100.56 43.84 -46.05
#